data_AF-A0A917DQY5-F1
#
_entry.id   AF-A0A917DQY5-F1
#
_cell.length_a   1.000
_cell.length_b   1.000
_cell.length_c   1.000
_cell.angle_alpha   90.00
_cell.angle_beta   90.00
_cell.angle_gamma   90.00
#
_symmetry.space_group_name_H-M   'P 1'
#
loop_
_entity.id
_entity.type
_entity.pdbx_description
1 polymer ?
#
loop_
_entity_poly.entity_id
_entity_poly.type
_entity_poly.pdbx_seq_one_letter_code
_entity_poly.pdbx_strand_id
1 'polypeptide(L)'
;MGAKLQGADLRGVNLRGAYLIAADLRDADLGTADLIGADLRDADISGAKLSESIFLTQMQLNAAKGNARTKLPPFLTYPSHWAATNI
;
A
#
# COMPACT_ATOMS: atom_id res chain seq x y z
N MET A 1 -16.36 -1.66 3.51
CA MET A 1 -16.17 -0.22 3.84
C MET A 1 -14.68 0.06 3.82
N GLY A 2 -14.26 1.16 3.22
CA GLY A 2 -12.85 1.57 3.26
C GLY A 2 -12.48 2.08 4.65
N ALA A 3 -11.46 1.48 5.27
CA ALA A 3 -10.91 1.99 6.52
C ALA A 3 -10.26 3.36 6.29
N LYS A 4 -10.40 4.29 7.23
CA LYS A 4 -9.75 5.61 7.19
C LYS A 4 -8.48 5.55 8.04
N LEU A 5 -7.35 5.31 7.40
CA LEU A 5 -6.04 5.08 8.02
C LEU A 5 -4.97 6.04 7.48
N GLN A 6 -5.39 7.18 6.93
CA GLN A 6 -4.47 8.20 6.43
C GLN A 6 -3.50 8.62 7.55
N GLY A 7 -2.19 8.57 7.26
CA GLY A 7 -1.13 8.95 8.18
C GLY A 7 -0.97 8.03 9.39
N ALA A 8 -1.64 6.87 9.43
CA ALA A 8 -1.53 5.94 10.54
C ALA A 8 -0.13 5.33 10.64
N ASP A 9 0.34 5.12 11.87
CA ASP A 9 1.49 4.28 12.17
C ASP A 9 1.01 2.82 12.26
N LEU A 10 1.31 2.04 11.22
CA LEU A 10 0.98 0.62 11.11
C LEU A 10 2.25 -0.24 11.12
N ARG A 11 3.36 0.29 11.65
CA ARG A 11 4.63 -0.43 11.66
C ARG A 11 4.51 -1.72 12.48
N GLY A 12 4.98 -2.83 11.89
CA GLY A 12 4.97 -4.15 12.51
C GLY A 12 3.59 -4.78 12.73
N VAL A 13 2.52 -4.16 12.23
CA VAL A 13 1.16 -4.70 12.35
C VAL A 13 1.02 -5.96 11.49
N ASN A 14 0.36 -6.98 12.04
CA ASN A 14 -0.06 -8.15 11.30
C ASN A 14 -1.33 -7.82 10.49
N LEU A 15 -1.18 -7.66 9.17
CA LEU A 15 -2.27 -7.40 8.22
C LEU A 15 -2.56 -8.62 7.34
N ARG A 16 -2.18 -9.82 7.79
CA ARG A 16 -2.38 -11.05 7.02
C ARG A 16 -3.86 -11.27 6.72
N GLY A 17 -4.19 -11.43 5.44
CA GLY A 17 -5.56 -11.64 4.98
C GLY A 17 -6.51 -10.45 5.23
N ALA A 18 -5.99 -9.28 5.61
CA ALA A 18 -6.83 -8.13 5.91
C ALA A 18 -7.60 -7.65 4.65
N TYR A 19 -8.89 -7.34 4.83
CA TYR A 19 -9.71 -6.73 3.80
C TYR A 19 -9.54 -5.21 3.82
N LEU A 20 -8.60 -4.70 3.03
CA LEU A 20 -8.28 -3.27 2.90
C LEU A 20 -8.88 -2.66 1.62
N ILE A 21 -9.92 -3.29 1.06
CA ILE A 21 -10.57 -2.84 -0.17
C ILE A 21 -11.07 -1.39 0.00
N ALA A 22 -10.65 -0.53 -0.92
CA ALA A 22 -10.94 0.90 -0.92
C ALA A 22 -10.54 1.65 0.38
N ALA A 23 -9.60 1.12 1.17
CA ALA A 23 -9.07 1.81 2.34
C ALA A 23 -8.27 3.06 1.94
N ASP A 24 -8.35 4.09 2.77
CA ASP A 24 -7.50 5.27 2.68
C ASP A 24 -6.26 5.03 3.57
N LEU A 25 -5.14 4.72 2.94
CA LEU A 25 -3.83 4.47 3.56
C LEU A 25 -2.81 5.54 3.15
N ARG A 26 -3.28 6.70 2.67
CA ARG A 26 -2.41 7.78 2.20
C ARG A 26 -1.46 8.19 3.32
N ASP A 27 -0.18 8.35 2.97
CA ASP A 27 0.89 8.75 3.90
C ASP A 27 1.06 7.85 5.15
N ALA A 28 0.44 6.66 5.20
CA ALA A 28 0.59 5.72 6.31
C ALA A 28 2.00 5.07 6.34
N ASP A 29 2.46 4.72 7.53
CA ASP A 29 3.72 4.01 7.72
C ASP A 29 3.46 2.50 7.91
N LEU A 30 3.77 1.70 6.90
CA LEU A 30 3.60 0.24 6.91
C LEU A 30 4.96 -0.49 7.01
N GLY A 31 5.99 0.18 7.53
CA GLY A 31 7.31 -0.43 7.74
C GLY A 31 7.20 -1.72 8.54
N THR A 32 7.75 -2.82 8.05
CA THR A 32 7.71 -4.16 8.68
C THR A 32 6.31 -4.78 8.89
N ALA A 33 5.24 -4.18 8.37
CA ALA A 33 3.92 -4.81 8.41
C ALA A 33 3.87 -6.10 7.56
N ASP A 34 3.19 -7.14 8.05
CA ASP A 34 3.00 -8.40 7.32
C ASP A 34 1.75 -8.30 6.43
N LEU A 35 1.95 -8.27 5.11
CA LEU A 35 0.90 -8.09 4.11
C LEU A 35 0.53 -9.39 3.38
N ILE A 36 0.89 -10.58 3.91
CA ILE A 36 0.51 -11.85 3.25
C ILE A 36 -1.00 -11.91 3.04
N GLY A 37 -1.42 -11.98 1.77
CA GLY A 37 -2.83 -12.14 1.40
C GLY A 37 -3.72 -10.94 1.73
N ALA A 38 -3.18 -9.80 2.13
CA ALA A 38 -3.97 -8.57 2.29
C ALA A 38 -4.59 -8.15 0.94
N ASP A 39 -5.87 -7.82 0.96
CA ASP A 39 -6.61 -7.39 -0.22
C ASP A 39 -6.58 -5.85 -0.33
N LEU A 40 -5.73 -5.35 -1.22
CA LEU A 40 -5.52 -3.91 -1.46
C LEU A 40 -6.28 -3.36 -2.68
N ARG A 41 -7.28 -4.11 -3.20
CA ARG A 41 -8.08 -3.62 -4.34
C ARG A 41 -8.66 -2.24 -4.06
N ASP A 42 -8.38 -1.29 -4.95
CA ASP A 42 -8.81 0.12 -4.85
C ASP A 42 -8.32 0.88 -3.60
N ALA A 43 -7.47 0.31 -2.75
CA ALA A 43 -6.86 1.01 -1.63
C ALA A 43 -5.97 2.17 -2.14
N ASP A 44 -6.05 3.33 -1.50
CA ASP A 44 -5.16 4.45 -1.81
C ASP A 44 -3.95 4.43 -0.87
N ILE A 45 -2.81 4.00 -1.40
CA ILE A 45 -1.51 3.96 -0.72
C ILE A 45 -0.58 5.09 -1.21
N SER A 46 -1.13 6.17 -1.76
CA SER A 46 -0.36 7.33 -2.19
C SER A 46 0.47 7.90 -1.05
N GLY A 47 1.80 7.98 -1.23
CA GLY A 47 2.71 8.48 -0.19
C GLY A 47 2.99 7.51 0.97
N ALA A 48 2.36 6.33 1.00
CA ALA A 48 2.59 5.34 2.05
C ALA A 48 4.05 4.83 2.04
N LYS A 49 4.57 4.47 3.23
CA LYS A 49 5.90 3.88 3.38
C LYS A 49 5.80 2.36 3.48
N LEU A 50 6.18 1.67 2.40
CA LEU A 50 6.12 0.21 2.27
C LEU A 50 7.51 -0.42 2.06
N SER A 51 8.59 0.37 2.05
CA SER A 51 9.95 -0.11 1.72
C SER A 51 10.43 -1.29 2.56
N GLU A 52 9.98 -1.37 3.81
CA GLU A 52 10.30 -2.48 4.72
C GLU A 52 9.10 -3.40 5.00
N SER A 53 7.98 -3.22 4.29
CA SER A 53 6.83 -4.12 4.43
C SER A 53 7.20 -5.54 3.99
N ILE A 54 6.59 -6.52 4.64
CA ILE A 54 6.94 -7.93 4.46
C ILE A 54 5.84 -8.59 3.61
N PHE A 55 6.27 -9.37 2.62
CA PHE A 55 5.42 -10.16 1.72
C PHE A 55 4.42 -9.36 0.87
N LEU A 56 4.63 -8.05 0.70
CA LEU A 56 3.94 -7.29 -0.33
C LEU A 56 4.34 -7.82 -1.72
N THR A 57 3.34 -8.13 -2.55
CA THR A 57 3.56 -8.64 -3.91
C THR A 57 3.26 -7.59 -4.96
N GLN A 58 3.84 -7.76 -6.16
CA GLN A 58 3.53 -6.91 -7.31
C GLN A 58 2.04 -6.95 -7.68
N MET A 59 1.36 -8.08 -7.51
CA MET A 59 -0.08 -8.22 -7.77
C MET A 59 -0.91 -7.35 -6.83
N GLN A 60 -0.62 -7.39 -5.53
CA GLN A 60 -1.30 -6.55 -4.54
C GLN A 60 -1.05 -5.06 -4.83
N LEU A 61 0.18 -4.72 -5.22
CA LEU A 61 0.54 -3.37 -5.62
C LEU A 61 -0.21 -2.89 -6.87
N ASN A 62 -0.31 -3.74 -7.88
CA ASN A 62 -1.02 -3.45 -9.13
C ASN A 62 -2.53 -3.23 -8.95
N ALA A 63 -3.11 -3.78 -7.88
CA ALA A 63 -4.52 -3.63 -7.56
C ALA A 63 -4.83 -2.35 -6.75
N ALA A 64 -3.79 -1.70 -6.22
CA ALA A 64 -3.89 -0.50 -5.40
C ALA A 64 -3.64 0.78 -6.22
N LYS A 65 -4.10 1.91 -5.70
CA LYS A 65 -3.78 3.24 -6.19
C LYS A 65 -2.54 3.75 -5.47
N GLY A 66 -1.62 4.37 -6.19
CA GLY A 66 -0.43 4.97 -5.60
C GLY A 66 0.18 6.01 -6.55
N ASN A 67 1.32 6.56 -6.16
CA ASN A 67 2.02 7.56 -6.95
C ASN A 67 3.54 7.50 -6.72
N ALA A 68 4.28 8.41 -7.36
CA ALA A 68 5.73 8.50 -7.25
C ALA A 68 6.25 8.79 -5.82
N ARG A 69 5.39 9.18 -4.87
CA ARG A 69 5.78 9.40 -3.47
C ARG A 69 5.69 8.13 -2.63
N THR A 70 4.90 7.14 -3.02
CA THR A 70 4.78 5.85 -2.34
C THR A 70 6.15 5.17 -2.30
N LYS A 71 6.64 4.78 -1.11
CA LYS A 71 7.96 4.18 -0.96
C LYS A 71 7.85 2.66 -1.03
N LEU A 72 8.34 2.06 -2.10
CA LEU A 72 8.23 0.62 -2.34
C LEU A 72 9.44 -0.16 -1.82
N PRO A 73 9.29 -1.47 -1.57
CA PRO A 73 10.42 -2.38 -1.49
C PRO A 73 11.25 -2.36 -2.78
N PRO A 74 12.59 -2.51 -2.71
CA PRO A 74 13.48 -2.38 -3.87
C PRO A 74 13.28 -3.44 -4.96
N PHE A 75 12.59 -4.53 -4.65
CA PHE A 75 12.29 -5.63 -5.58
C PHE A 75 10.93 -5.49 -6.28
N LEU A 76 10.14 -4.45 -5.96
CA LEU A 76 8.88 -4.16 -6.64
C LEU A 76 9.03 -2.98 -7.59
N THR A 77 8.23 -3.00 -8.65
CA THR A 77 8.19 -1.94 -9.66
C THR A 77 6.93 -1.12 -9.48
N TYR A 78 7.02 0.19 -9.64
CA TYR A 78 5.86 1.06 -9.67
C TYR A 78 4.90 0.63 -10.80
N PRO A 79 3.61 0.38 -10.51
CA PRO A 79 2.63 0.09 -11.55
C PRO A 79 2.56 1.22 -12.59
N SER A 80 2.51 0.86 -13.88
CA SER A 80 2.54 1.84 -14.98
C SER A 80 1.40 2.85 -14.93
N HIS A 81 0.23 2.44 -14.40
CA HIS A 81 -0.95 3.28 -14.29
C HIS A 81 -0.87 4.31 -13.14
N TRP A 82 0.12 4.23 -12.24
CA TRP A 82 0.34 5.25 -11.20
C TRP A 82 0.90 6.56 -11.76
N ALA A 83 1.50 6.52 -12.95
CA ALA A 83 2.08 7.68 -13.61
C ALA A 83 1.04 8.65 -14.22
N ALA A 84 -0.24 8.29 -14.22
CA ALA A 84 -1.30 9.04 -14.91
C ALA A 84 -1.92 10.21 -14.13
N THR A 85 -1.42 10.52 -12.91
CA THR A 85 -2.07 11.52 -12.04
C THR A 85 -1.18 12.75 -11.81
N ASN A 86 -0.78 13.40 -12.90
CA ASN A 86 -0.36 14.81 -12.90
C ASN A 86 -1.28 15.57 -13.87
N ILE A 87 -2.47 15.92 -13.42
CA ILE A 87 -3.25 17.05 -13.94
C ILE A 87 -3.65 17.89 -12.73
#